data_AF-A0A8J3FZ79-F1
#
_entry.id   AF-A0A8J3FZ79-F1
#
_cell.length_a   1.000
_cell.length_b   1.000
_cell.length_c   1.000
_cell.angle_alpha   90.00
_cell.angle_beta   90.00
_cell.angle_gamma   90.00
#
_symmetry.space_group_name_H-M   'P 1'
#
loop_
_entity.id
_entity.type
_entity.pdbx_description
1 polymer ?
#
loop_
_entity_poly.entity_id
_entity_poly.type
_entity_poly.pdbx_seq_one_letter_code
_entity_poly.pdbx_strand_id
1 'polypeptide(L)'
;MLIYLLKSRFQNLLRPLVVTLHTCGITANQVTLTACAISVVLGLSLYTLDAPRWGFFLIPLWFFIRMAFNAIDGMLAREFHQQYTLGAYLIELTDVLSDAALYHLACAINWLRATNPHDNKSFKQLFPKHLFRLHDIMANLK
;
A
#
# COMPACT_ATOMS: atom_id res chain seq x y z
N MET A 1 28.81 -3.86 -8.77
CA MET A 1 28.79 -2.97 -9.96
C MET A 1 27.66 -3.28 -10.96
N LEU A 2 26.64 -4.11 -10.67
CA LEU A 2 25.44 -4.30 -11.53
C LEU A 2 24.20 -3.55 -11.01
N ILE A 3 24.02 -3.56 -9.68
CA ILE A 3 22.89 -2.91 -8.99
C ILE A 3 22.87 -1.39 -9.22
N TYR A 4 24.04 -0.74 -9.19
CA TYR A 4 24.16 0.69 -9.48
C TYR A 4 23.80 1.04 -10.92
N LEU A 5 24.17 0.20 -11.89
CA LEU A 5 23.83 0.40 -13.30
C LEU A 5 22.33 0.27 -13.54
N LEU A 6 21.68 -0.70 -12.88
CA LEU A 6 20.23 -0.87 -12.99
C LEU A 6 19.48 0.34 -12.43
N LYS A 7 19.89 0.83 -11.25
CA LYS A 7 19.34 2.05 -10.64
C LYS A 7 19.51 3.26 -11.56
N SER A 8 20.71 3.49 -12.08
CA SER A 8 20.97 4.63 -12.97
C SER A 8 20.21 4.54 -14.29
N ARG A 9 20.07 3.34 -14.88
CA ARG A 9 19.29 3.17 -16.12
C ARG A 9 17.80 3.42 -15.90
N PHE A 10 17.25 2.94 -14.80
CA PHE A 10 15.86 3.20 -14.42
C PHE A 10 15.62 4.70 -14.19
N GLN A 11 16.52 5.37 -13.47
CA GLN A 11 16.46 6.82 -13.28
C GLN A 11 16.59 7.59 -14.61
N ASN A 12 17.49 7.17 -15.50
CA ASN A 12 17.63 7.79 -16.81
C ASN A 12 16.36 7.66 -17.66
N LEU A 13 15.61 6.55 -17.53
CA LEU A 13 14.31 6.38 -18.20
C LEU A 13 13.26 7.37 -17.67
N LEU A 14 13.28 7.66 -16.36
CA LEU A 14 12.34 8.57 -15.72
C LEU A 14 12.73 10.05 -15.87
N ARG A 15 14.01 10.35 -16.10
CA ARG A 15 14.54 11.72 -16.19
C ARG A 15 13.76 12.67 -17.11
N PRO A 16 13.34 12.32 -18.34
CA PRO A 16 12.53 13.23 -19.17
C PRO A 16 11.19 13.61 -18.51
N LEU A 17 10.57 12.66 -17.80
CA LEU A 17 9.36 12.91 -17.03
C LEU A 17 9.64 13.81 -15.82
N VAL A 18 10.73 13.56 -15.08
CA VAL A 18 11.16 14.41 -13.94
C VAL A 18 11.38 15.86 -14.40
N VAL A 19 12.06 16.07 -15.54
CA VAL A 19 12.26 17.41 -16.12
C VAL A 19 10.93 18.06 -16.45
N THR A 20 10.01 17.33 -17.07
CA THR A 20 8.67 17.85 -17.41
C THR A 20 7.90 18.27 -16.16
N LEU A 21 7.88 17.41 -15.13
CA LEU A 21 7.23 17.73 -13.84
C LEU A 21 7.82 19.00 -13.21
N HIS A 22 9.14 19.12 -13.20
CA HIS A 22 9.81 20.30 -12.66
C HIS A 22 9.45 21.56 -13.47
N THR A 23 9.42 21.49 -14.80
CA THR A 23 9.00 22.64 -15.64
C THR A 23 7.55 23.05 -15.41
N CYS A 24 6.70 22.12 -14.96
CA CYS A 24 5.34 22.40 -14.51
C CYS A 24 5.26 22.94 -13.07
N GLY A 25 6.39 23.14 -12.39
CA GLY A 25 6.45 23.63 -11.01
C GLY A 25 6.10 22.58 -9.95
N ILE A 26 6.09 21.29 -10.32
CA ILE A 26 5.78 20.21 -9.37
C ILE A 26 6.98 19.95 -8.46
N THR A 27 6.70 19.79 -7.17
CA THR A 27 7.69 19.55 -6.12
C THR A 27 7.80 18.08 -5.75
N ALA A 28 8.97 17.67 -5.23
CA ALA A 28 9.20 16.32 -4.70
C ALA A 28 8.14 15.93 -3.67
N ASN A 29 7.84 16.82 -2.71
CA ASN A 29 6.84 16.56 -1.66
C ASN A 29 5.44 16.32 -2.24
N GLN A 30 5.04 17.00 -3.32
CA GLN A 30 3.75 16.75 -3.97
C GLN A 30 3.70 15.36 -4.59
N VAL A 31 4.80 14.90 -5.19
CA VAL A 31 4.89 13.54 -5.74
C VAL A 31 4.76 12.50 -4.62
N THR A 32 5.52 12.67 -3.52
CA THR A 32 5.48 11.79 -2.35
C THR A 32 4.07 11.72 -1.73
N LEU A 33 3.44 12.88 -1.50
CA LEU A 33 2.08 12.95 -0.94
C LEU A 33 1.03 12.34 -1.87
N THR A 34 1.18 12.51 -3.18
CA THR A 34 0.28 11.91 -4.17
C THR A 34 0.39 10.39 -4.15
N ALA A 35 1.61 9.84 -4.09
CA ALA A 35 1.83 8.40 -3.98
C ALA A 35 1.20 7.84 -2.69
N CYS A 36 1.34 8.56 -1.57
CA CYS A 36 0.71 8.19 -0.30
C CYS A 36 -0.82 8.20 -0.41
N ALA A 37 -1.41 9.26 -0.95
CA ALA A 37 -2.85 9.40 -1.08
C ALA A 37 -3.45 8.29 -1.94
N ILE A 38 -2.82 7.98 -3.09
CA ILE A 38 -3.26 6.88 -3.95
C ILE A 38 -3.13 5.53 -3.22
N SER A 39 -2.05 5.31 -2.46
CA SER A 39 -1.89 4.08 -1.67
C SER A 39 -3.03 3.89 -0.66
N VAL A 40 -3.43 4.97 0.02
CA VAL A 40 -4.54 4.95 1.00
C VAL A 40 -5.87 4.68 0.31
N VAL A 41 -6.16 5.37 -0.81
CA VAL A 41 -7.41 5.18 -1.57
C VAL A 41 -7.48 3.77 -2.17
N LEU A 42 -6.36 3.27 -2.71
CA LEU A 42 -6.29 1.92 -3.27
C LEU A 42 -6.51 0.86 -2.18
N GLY A 43 -5.84 0.99 -1.04
CA GLY A 43 -6.07 0.12 0.11
C GLY A 43 -7.54 0.15 0.53
N LEU A 44 -8.08 1.33 0.82
CA LEU A 44 -9.45 1.47 1.29
C LEU A 44 -10.47 0.90 0.29
N SER A 45 -10.33 1.20 -1.00
CA SER A 45 -11.25 0.72 -2.04
C SER A 45 -11.24 -0.80 -2.18
N LEU A 46 -10.07 -1.44 -2.19
CA LEU A 46 -9.95 -2.89 -2.30
C LEU A 46 -10.59 -3.63 -1.13
N TYR A 47 -10.48 -3.11 0.09
CA TYR A 47 -10.95 -3.79 1.30
C TYR A 47 -12.37 -3.40 1.74
N THR A 48 -12.90 -2.26 1.28
CA THR A 48 -14.27 -1.82 1.65
C THR A 48 -15.31 -2.13 0.58
N LEU A 49 -14.96 -2.16 -0.71
CA LEU A 49 -15.93 -2.24 -1.82
C LEU A 49 -16.17 -3.66 -2.36
N ASP A 50 -15.98 -4.70 -1.53
CA ASP A 50 -16.11 -6.12 -1.94
C ASP A 50 -15.37 -6.40 -3.26
N ALA A 51 -14.14 -5.88 -3.37
CA ALA A 51 -13.36 -6.00 -4.59
C ALA A 51 -13.17 -7.48 -4.96
N PRO A 52 -13.29 -7.83 -6.24
CA PRO A 52 -13.09 -9.20 -6.68
C PRO A 52 -11.65 -9.63 -6.41
N ARG A 53 -11.42 -10.93 -6.21
CA ARG A 53 -10.09 -11.48 -5.86
C ARG A 53 -8.97 -11.06 -6.81
N TRP A 54 -9.28 -10.85 -8.09
CA TRP A 54 -8.29 -10.37 -9.07
C TRP A 54 -7.88 -8.91 -8.83
N GLY A 55 -8.71 -8.10 -8.17
CA GLY A 55 -8.38 -6.72 -7.80
C GLY A 55 -7.13 -6.62 -6.91
N PHE A 56 -6.79 -7.68 -6.18
CA PHE A 56 -5.58 -7.75 -5.36
C PHE A 56 -4.28 -7.76 -6.20
N PHE A 57 -4.33 -8.10 -7.49
CA PHE A 57 -3.18 -7.94 -8.39
C PHE A 57 -2.82 -6.46 -8.64
N LEU A 58 -3.71 -5.52 -8.31
CA LEU A 58 -3.39 -4.10 -8.33
C LEU A 58 -2.36 -3.72 -7.25
N ILE A 59 -2.28 -4.47 -6.15
CA ILE A 59 -1.32 -4.19 -5.06
C ILE A 59 0.14 -4.34 -5.53
N PRO A 60 0.59 -5.50 -6.07
CA PRO A 60 1.98 -5.63 -6.55
C PRO A 60 2.27 -4.69 -7.73
N LEU A 61 1.30 -4.44 -8.61
CA LEU A 61 1.43 -3.45 -9.67
C LEU A 61 1.64 -2.05 -9.09
N TRP A 62 0.87 -1.67 -8.07
CA TRP A 62 0.98 -0.39 -7.40
C TRP A 62 2.31 -0.24 -6.66
N PHE A 63 2.83 -1.28 -6.01
CA PHE A 63 4.17 -1.23 -5.40
C PHE A 63 5.28 -0.92 -6.43
N PHE A 64 5.18 -1.51 -7.63
CA PHE A 64 6.12 -1.20 -8.71
C PHE A 64 6.01 0.26 -9.16
N ILE A 65 4.78 0.78 -9.30
CA ILE A 65 4.54 2.17 -9.64
C ILE A 65 5.04 3.11 -8.52
N ARG A 66 4.79 2.78 -7.25
CA ARG A 66 5.25 3.56 -6.08
C ARG A 66 6.77 3.67 -6.04
N MET A 67 7.48 2.61 -6.41
CA MET A 67 8.93 2.65 -6.56
C MET A 67 9.39 3.66 -7.64
N ALA A 68 8.60 3.88 -8.69
CA ALA A 68 8.86 4.93 -9.67
C ALA A 68 8.59 6.34 -9.09
N PHE A 69 7.52 6.53 -8.31
CA PHE A 69 7.25 7.79 -7.61
C PHE A 69 8.38 8.16 -6.64
N ASN A 70 8.84 7.20 -5.83
CA ASN A 70 9.97 7.37 -4.89
C ASN A 70 11.32 7.57 -5.61
N ALA A 71 11.41 7.23 -6.90
CA ALA A 71 12.58 7.57 -7.72
C ALA A 71 12.46 8.99 -8.27
N ILE A 72 11.27 9.39 -8.72
CA ILE A 72 10.97 10.72 -9.26
C ILE A 72 11.14 11.79 -8.19
N ASP A 73 10.61 11.61 -6.98
CA ASP A 73 10.73 12.59 -5.90
C ASP A 73 12.20 12.78 -5.47
N GLY A 74 12.97 11.70 -5.37
CA GLY A 74 14.40 11.73 -5.06
C GLY A 74 15.23 12.36 -6.17
N MET A 75 14.84 12.19 -7.43
CA MET A 75 15.44 12.88 -8.56
C MET A 75 15.07 14.37 -8.56
N LEU A 76 13.80 14.73 -8.29
CA LEU A 76 13.37 16.13 -8.16
C LEU A 76 14.13 16.85 -7.04
N ALA A 77 14.24 16.21 -5.88
CA ALA A 77 15.01 16.72 -4.76
C ALA A 77 16.48 16.97 -5.15
N ARG A 78 17.13 15.99 -5.75
CA ARG A 78 18.57 16.05 -6.07
C ARG A 78 18.92 16.94 -7.25
N GLU A 79 18.15 16.89 -8.33
CA GLU A 79 18.47 17.56 -9.60
C GLU A 79 18.00 19.01 -9.63
N PHE A 80 16.98 19.36 -8.83
CA PHE A 80 16.40 20.70 -8.81
C PHE A 80 16.45 21.36 -7.42
N HIS A 81 17.40 20.94 -6.58
CA HIS A 81 17.69 21.54 -5.28
C HIS A 81 16.50 21.60 -4.29
N GLN A 82 15.58 20.65 -4.37
CA GLN A 82 14.44 20.54 -3.44
C GLN A 82 14.76 19.63 -2.22
N GLN A 83 16.03 19.55 -1.82
CA GLN A 83 16.46 18.76 -0.67
C GLN A 83 16.19 19.51 0.63
N TYR A 84 15.17 19.08 1.36
CA TYR A 84 14.84 19.62 2.68
C TYR A 84 14.75 18.50 3.71
N THR A 85 15.14 18.78 4.95
CA THR A 85 15.05 17.81 6.06
C THR A 85 13.61 17.34 6.27
N LEU A 86 12.63 18.24 6.12
CA LEU A 86 11.21 17.89 6.17
C LEU A 86 10.80 16.90 5.08
N GLY A 87 11.39 17.01 3.88
CA GLY A 87 11.12 16.08 2.77
C GLY A 87 11.56 14.65 3.10
N ALA A 88 12.72 14.49 3.76
CA ALA A 88 13.18 13.18 4.22
C ALA A 88 12.21 12.55 5.26
N TYR A 89 11.75 13.34 6.24
CA TYR A 89 10.74 12.87 7.20
C TYR A 89 9.41 12.52 6.53
N LEU A 90 8.98 13.30 5.53
CA LEU A 90 7.77 13.04 4.77
C LEU A 90 7.85 11.69 4.06
N ILE A 91 8.95 11.39 3.39
CA ILE A 91 9.14 10.10 2.69
C ILE A 91 8.97 8.94 3.66
N GLU A 92 9.73 8.93 4.76
CA GLU A 92 9.66 7.86 5.78
C GLU A 92 8.24 7.72 6.35
N LEU A 93 7.58 8.83 6.69
CA LEU A 93 6.22 8.82 7.21
C LEU A 93 5.22 8.27 6.18
N THR A 94 5.33 8.70 4.92
CA THR A 94 4.41 8.29 3.85
C THR A 94 4.60 6.83 3.45
N ASP A 95 5.82 6.29 3.50
CA ASP A 95 6.06 4.87 3.25
C ASP A 95 5.39 4.01 4.33
N VAL A 96 5.54 4.38 5.62
CA VAL A 96 4.87 3.69 6.73
C VAL A 96 3.35 3.76 6.61
N LEU A 97 2.79 4.95 6.30
CA LEU A 97 1.35 5.13 6.14
C LEU A 97 0.81 4.33 4.94
N SER A 98 1.54 4.32 3.82
CA SER A 98 1.16 3.58 2.61
C SER A 98 1.16 2.07 2.86
N ASP A 99 2.18 1.56 3.55
CA ASP A 99 2.29 0.13 3.89
C ASP A 99 1.22 -0.27 4.91
N ALA A 100 0.92 0.59 5.88
CA ALA A 100 -0.17 0.39 6.81
C ALA A 100 -1.52 0.32 6.09
N ALA A 101 -1.78 1.22 5.13
CA ALA A 101 -3.03 1.24 4.39
C ALA A 101 -3.21 0.03 3.46
N LEU A 102 -2.14 -0.40 2.78
CA LEU A 102 -2.20 -1.51 1.82
C LEU A 102 -2.24 -2.89 2.49
N TYR A 103 -1.57 -3.07 3.65
CA TYR A 103 -1.43 -4.37 4.31
C TYR A 103 -2.03 -4.49 5.72
N HIS A 104 -1.96 -3.46 6.56
CA HIS A 104 -2.42 -3.56 7.95
C HIS A 104 -3.91 -3.25 8.08
N LEU A 105 -4.36 -2.18 7.44
CA LEU A 105 -5.78 -1.81 7.38
C LEU A 105 -6.60 -2.91 6.68
N ALA A 106 -6.03 -3.49 5.64
CA ALA A 106 -6.50 -4.69 4.96
C ALA A 106 -6.84 -5.85 5.90
N CYS A 107 -5.84 -6.29 6.67
CA CYS A 107 -5.97 -7.37 7.64
C CYS A 107 -6.97 -7.00 8.73
N ALA A 108 -6.96 -5.76 9.22
CA ALA A 108 -7.90 -5.27 10.22
C ALA A 108 -9.35 -5.30 9.72
N ILE A 109 -9.63 -4.84 8.49
CA ILE A 109 -10.98 -4.85 7.91
C ILE A 109 -11.47 -6.28 7.72
N ASN A 110 -10.64 -7.17 7.16
CA ASN A 110 -11.00 -8.58 6.99
C ASN A 110 -11.20 -9.29 8.35
N TRP A 111 -10.38 -8.98 9.35
CA TRP A 111 -10.53 -9.51 10.71
C TRP A 111 -11.81 -9.00 11.40
N LEU A 112 -12.16 -7.72 11.25
CA LEU A 112 -13.41 -7.15 11.76
C LEU A 112 -14.64 -7.75 11.06
N ARG A 113 -14.57 -8.02 9.75
CA ARG A 113 -15.62 -8.75 9.03
C ARG A 113 -15.77 -10.19 9.53
N ALA A 114 -14.65 -10.88 9.76
CA ALA A 114 -14.66 -12.26 10.26
C ALA A 114 -15.18 -12.39 11.70
N THR A 115 -15.05 -11.34 12.51
CA THR A 115 -15.56 -11.30 13.89
C THR A 115 -16.99 -10.74 14.00
N ASN A 116 -17.59 -10.29 12.89
CA ASN A 116 -18.95 -9.77 12.88
C ASN A 116 -19.97 -10.93 12.89
N PRO A 117 -20.75 -11.13 13.96
CA PRO A 117 -21.61 -12.31 14.13
C PRO A 117 -22.79 -12.37 13.15
N HIS A 118 -23.06 -11.30 12.39
CA HIS A 118 -24.12 -11.25 11.39
C HIS A 118 -23.71 -11.77 10.00
N ASP A 119 -22.41 -11.99 9.72
CA ASP A 119 -21.94 -12.57 8.45
C ASP A 119 -21.62 -14.08 8.57
N ASN A 120 -22.68 -14.90 8.50
CA ASN A 120 -22.65 -16.35 8.71
C ASN A 120 -21.85 -17.14 7.63
N LYS A 121 -21.47 -16.50 6.51
CA LYS A 121 -20.72 -17.17 5.43
C LYS A 121 -19.21 -17.15 5.68
N SER A 122 -18.67 -16.05 6.19
CA SER A 122 -17.23 -15.90 6.48
C SER A 122 -16.80 -16.64 7.75
N PHE A 123 -17.64 -16.60 8.80
CA PHE A 123 -17.34 -17.27 10.08
C PHE A 123 -17.19 -18.80 9.94
N LYS A 124 -17.99 -19.43 9.08
CA LYS A 124 -17.94 -20.88 8.80
C LYS A 124 -16.75 -21.32 7.96
N GLN A 125 -16.12 -20.42 7.21
CA GLN A 125 -14.93 -20.72 6.41
C GLN A 125 -13.64 -20.65 7.24
N LEU A 126 -13.62 -19.82 8.29
CA LEU A 126 -12.44 -19.64 9.14
C LEU A 126 -12.25 -20.75 10.18
N PHE A 127 -13.34 -21.38 10.65
CA PHE A 127 -13.27 -22.47 11.62
C PHE A 127 -13.53 -23.81 10.94
N PRO A 128 -12.54 -24.73 10.87
CA PRO A 128 -12.79 -26.08 10.39
C PRO A 128 -13.87 -26.74 11.26
N LYS A 129 -14.78 -27.49 10.63
CA LYS A 129 -15.97 -28.13 11.26
C LYS A 129 -15.68 -28.93 12.54
N HIS A 130 -14.41 -29.28 12.79
CA HIS A 130 -13.96 -29.99 13.98
C HIS A 130 -14.01 -29.15 15.28
N LEU A 131 -13.93 -27.82 15.20
CA LEU A 131 -13.99 -26.93 16.37
C LEU A 131 -15.42 -26.70 16.89
N PHE A 132 -16.44 -26.93 16.06
CA PHE A 132 -17.85 -26.88 16.48
C PHE A 132 -18.23 -28.00 17.45
N ARG A 133 -17.51 -29.14 17.45
CA ARG A 133 -17.77 -30.24 18.40
C ARG A 133 -17.46 -29.86 19.85
N LEU A 134 -16.54 -28.93 20.11
CA LEU A 134 -16.19 -28.55 21.48
C LEU A 134 -17.29 -27.72 22.14
N HIS A 135 -18.04 -26.94 21.37
CA HIS A 135 -19.22 -26.23 21.87
C HIS A 135 -20.32 -27.20 22.29
N ASP A 136 -20.58 -28.25 21.49
CA ASP A 136 -21.60 -29.26 21.79
C ASP A 136 -21.24 -30.16 22.99
N ILE A 137 -19.94 -30.36 23.25
CA ILE A 137 -19.47 -31.13 24.42
C ILE A 137 -19.59 -30.31 25.71
N MET A 138 -19.35 -28.99 25.67
CA MET A 138 -19.53 -28.12 26.83
C MET A 138 -21.02 -27.85 27.16
N ALA A 139 -21.91 -27.90 26.16
CA ALA A 139 -23.35 -27.75 26.37
C ALA A 139 -24.03 -28.98 27.01
N ASN A 140 -23.42 -30.17 26.90
CA ASN A 140 -23.91 -31.43 27.52
C ASN A 140 -23.31 -31.71 28.92
N LEU A 141 -22.56 -30.78 29.49
CA LEU A 141 -21.94 -30.88 30.82
C LEU A 141 -22.65 -30.00 31.88
N LYS A 142 -23.85 -29.53 31.59
CA LYS A 142 -24.80 -28.97 32.57
C LYS A 142 -26.02 -29.86 32.67
#